data_AF-A0A9P9Y191-F1
#
_entry.id   AF-A0A9P9Y191-F1
#
_cell.length_a   1.000
_cell.length_b   1.000
_cell.length_c   1.000
_cell.angle_alpha   90.00
_cell.angle_beta   90.00
_cell.angle_gamma   90.00
#
_symmetry.space_group_name_H-M   'P 1'
#
loop_
_entity.id
_entity.type
_entity.pdbx_description
1 polymer ?
#
loop_
_entity_poly.entity_id
_entity_poly.type
_entity_poly.pdbx_seq_one_letter_code
_entity_poly.pdbx_strand_id
1 'polypeptide(L)'
;MESIRDSIVTIEMRLGTWTLLLDSSISPKTYLNSILLYALNDTSNDPFTHNGFSHLNMDGLNEYRIVRVAELLEDFRTLQYYIAAAPIEPSNADDYYTEGWAALRQCAIDGQHVLECAADTRVPTTSGGEEEQCKAELKQVHLDALARRHEAQKIFLRQQAAQRWIEWRDQVLQGGRPSSKNRAALHACDLQLRTELAAITDEDVYNDLLTSDMTFGRWTGEDPSPRAVVRWLRARR
;
A
#
# COMPACT_ATOMS: atom_id res chain seq x y z
N MET A 1 32.89 -16.03 9.91
CA MET A 1 32.30 -14.81 9.31
C MET A 1 32.22 -15.00 7.80
N GLU A 2 31.45 -16.00 7.39
CA GLU A 2 31.20 -16.34 5.99
C GLU A 2 29.98 -17.26 6.02
N SER A 3 28.79 -16.66 6.03
CA SER A 3 27.51 -17.38 6.03
C SER A 3 26.40 -16.38 5.74
N ILE A 4 25.39 -16.80 4.98
CA ILE A 4 24.16 -16.06 4.61
C ILE A 4 24.25 -15.21 3.32
N ARG A 5 25.42 -14.68 2.93
CA ARG A 5 25.54 -13.92 1.66
C ARG A 5 25.30 -14.74 0.39
N ASP A 6 25.62 -16.04 0.41
CA ASP A 6 25.66 -16.83 -0.83
C ASP A 6 24.36 -17.55 -1.19
N SER A 7 23.36 -17.58 -0.30
CA SER A 7 22.11 -18.33 -0.53
C SER A 7 21.01 -17.52 -1.23
N ILE A 8 21.22 -16.23 -1.52
CA ILE A 8 20.17 -15.32 -2.04
C ILE A 8 20.15 -15.28 -3.58
N VAL A 9 21.14 -15.84 -4.28
CA VAL A 9 21.33 -15.66 -5.73
C VAL A 9 20.41 -16.54 -6.60
N THR A 10 19.64 -17.49 -6.06
CA THR A 10 19.04 -18.55 -6.92
C THR A 10 17.54 -18.42 -7.23
N ILE A 11 16.83 -17.35 -6.82
CA ILE A 11 15.40 -17.14 -7.16
C ILE A 11 15.21 -15.89 -8.03
N GLU A 12 16.12 -15.66 -8.98
CA GLU A 12 16.11 -14.47 -9.85
C GLU A 12 15.89 -14.80 -11.35
N MET A 13 15.30 -15.97 -11.67
CA MET A 13 15.10 -16.37 -13.06
C MET A 13 13.66 -16.82 -13.37
N ARG A 14 12.71 -15.87 -13.35
CA ARG A 14 11.57 -15.78 -14.27
C ARG A 14 10.63 -14.67 -13.82
N LEU A 15 10.74 -13.51 -14.46
CA LEU A 15 9.70 -12.52 -14.81
C LEU A 15 10.45 -11.32 -15.39
N GLY A 16 11.10 -11.55 -16.54
CA GLY A 16 11.92 -10.57 -17.21
C GLY A 16 11.05 -9.48 -17.84
N THR A 17 11.16 -8.26 -17.32
CA THR A 17 11.19 -6.96 -18.05
C THR A 17 11.05 -5.78 -17.07
N TRP A 18 11.89 -5.69 -16.03
CA TRP A 18 11.95 -4.51 -15.15
C TRP A 18 13.38 -4.08 -14.77
N THR A 19 14.38 -4.41 -15.58
CA THR A 19 15.80 -4.29 -15.21
C THR A 19 16.51 -3.00 -15.66
N LEU A 20 15.87 -1.83 -15.74
CA LEU A 20 16.59 -0.63 -16.23
C LEU A 20 16.46 0.69 -15.47
N LEU A 21 15.86 0.76 -14.27
CA LEU A 21 15.93 1.99 -13.44
C LEU A 21 15.95 1.69 -11.92
N LEU A 22 17.01 1.04 -11.44
CA LEU A 22 17.36 1.08 -10.01
C LEU A 22 18.86 1.37 -9.90
N ASP A 23 19.20 2.65 -9.98
CA ASP A 23 20.50 3.13 -9.54
C ASP A 23 20.61 2.99 -8.01
N SER A 24 21.75 2.45 -7.64
CA SER A 24 22.26 2.07 -6.34
C SER A 24 22.40 3.25 -5.37
N SER A 25 21.38 3.52 -4.57
CA SER A 25 21.58 3.93 -3.16
C SER A 25 20.32 3.67 -2.33
N ILE A 26 20.48 2.85 -1.29
CA ILE A 26 19.44 2.42 -0.33
C ILE A 26 18.53 1.31 -0.87
N SER A 27 18.87 0.06 -0.55
CA SER A 27 18.07 -1.12 -0.89
C SER A 27 16.97 -1.37 0.17
N PRO A 28 15.67 -1.37 -0.20
CA PRO A 28 14.56 -1.76 0.67
C PRO A 28 14.62 -3.24 1.14
N LYS A 29 15.51 -4.05 0.56
CA LYS A 29 15.60 -5.50 0.78
C LYS A 29 16.20 -5.89 2.15
N THR A 30 16.84 -4.98 2.89
CA THR A 30 17.57 -5.34 4.11
C THR A 30 16.72 -5.31 5.38
N TYR A 31 15.66 -4.50 5.44
CA TYR A 31 14.77 -4.40 6.62
C TYR A 31 13.50 -5.26 6.51
N LEU A 32 12.94 -5.40 5.30
CA LEU A 32 11.76 -6.25 5.09
C LEU A 32 12.10 -7.73 5.25
N ASN A 33 13.30 -8.17 4.83
CA ASN A 33 13.71 -9.55 4.99
C ASN A 33 14.01 -9.93 6.44
N SER A 34 14.49 -9.02 7.30
CA SER A 34 14.67 -9.35 8.73
C SER A 34 13.31 -9.46 9.42
N ILE A 35 12.40 -8.50 9.19
CA ILE A 35 11.06 -8.51 9.80
C ILE A 35 10.21 -9.68 9.26
N LEU A 36 10.26 -9.98 7.96
CA LEU A 36 9.56 -11.12 7.37
C LEU A 36 10.21 -12.46 7.72
N LEU A 37 11.53 -12.58 7.85
CA LEU A 37 12.13 -13.84 8.37
C LEU A 37 11.72 -14.08 9.82
N TYR A 38 11.61 -13.04 10.65
CA TYR A 38 11.13 -13.17 12.03
C TYR A 38 9.64 -13.53 12.06
N ALA A 39 8.80 -12.85 11.28
CA ALA A 39 7.35 -13.11 11.24
C ALA A 39 6.99 -14.46 10.61
N LEU A 40 7.76 -14.96 9.62
CA LEU A 40 7.47 -16.22 8.93
C LEU A 40 8.08 -17.45 9.61
N ASN A 41 9.23 -17.32 10.29
CA ASN A 41 9.83 -18.46 11.01
C ASN A 41 9.07 -18.86 12.29
N ASP A 42 8.23 -17.98 12.83
CA ASP A 42 7.50 -18.23 14.09
C ASP A 42 6.06 -18.76 13.88
N THR A 43 5.64 -18.98 12.63
CA THR A 43 4.30 -19.52 12.32
C THR A 43 4.16 -21.04 12.53
N SER A 44 5.22 -21.70 13.04
CA SER A 44 5.22 -23.16 13.28
C SER A 44 5.12 -23.58 14.74
N ASN A 45 5.05 -22.65 15.70
CA ASN A 45 4.80 -22.98 17.09
C ASN A 45 3.72 -22.07 17.69
N ASP A 46 2.75 -22.72 18.30
CA ASP A 46 1.67 -22.14 19.10
C ASP A 46 2.20 -21.04 20.05
N PRO A 47 1.71 -19.78 19.98
CA PRO A 47 2.28 -18.65 20.73
C PRO A 47 2.03 -18.73 22.25
N PHE A 48 1.37 -19.78 22.74
CA PHE A 48 0.97 -19.90 24.15
C PHE A 48 1.92 -20.72 25.04
N THR A 49 3.00 -21.31 24.53
CA THR A 49 3.89 -22.13 25.37
C THR A 49 5.38 -22.02 25.04
N HIS A 50 6.03 -20.90 25.37
CA HIS A 50 7.43 -20.98 25.82
C HIS A 50 7.83 -19.86 26.79
N ASN A 51 8.04 -20.27 28.05
CA ASN A 51 8.59 -19.50 29.17
C ASN A 51 10.07 -19.13 28.93
N GLY A 52 10.37 -18.31 27.91
CA GLY A 52 11.75 -17.99 27.53
C GLY A 52 12.12 -16.51 27.39
N PHE A 53 11.16 -15.60 27.14
CA PHE A 53 11.48 -14.23 26.70
C PHE A 53 10.79 -13.12 27.50
N SER A 54 10.54 -13.35 28.79
CA SER A 54 9.85 -12.40 29.69
C SER A 54 10.66 -11.16 30.08
N HIS A 55 11.74 -10.78 29.36
CA HIS A 55 12.73 -9.84 29.88
C HIS A 55 13.22 -8.77 28.88
N LEU A 56 12.35 -8.29 27.98
CA LEU A 56 12.66 -7.21 27.01
C LEU A 56 11.53 -6.18 26.78
N ASN A 57 10.54 -6.08 27.67
CA ASN A 57 9.35 -5.25 27.42
C ASN A 57 8.77 -4.65 28.72
N MET A 58 8.95 -3.35 28.96
CA MET A 58 8.29 -2.50 29.97
C MET A 58 6.78 -2.39 29.77
N ASP A 59 6.27 -2.45 28.52
CA ASP A 59 4.82 -2.47 28.25
C ASP A 59 4.27 -3.77 27.66
N GLY A 60 5.13 -4.69 27.21
CA GLY A 60 4.69 -5.97 26.64
C GLY A 60 4.11 -5.89 25.23
N LEU A 61 4.08 -4.70 24.61
CA LEU A 61 3.31 -4.47 23.38
C LEU A 61 4.14 -4.47 22.10
N ASN A 62 5.47 -4.53 22.17
CA ASN A 62 6.32 -4.49 20.97
C ASN A 62 6.05 -5.66 20.02
N GLU A 63 5.72 -6.84 20.52
CA GLU A 63 5.36 -8.00 19.69
C GLU A 63 4.09 -7.71 18.87
N TYR A 64 3.06 -7.12 19.50
CA TYR A 64 1.85 -6.67 18.82
C TYR A 64 2.14 -5.59 17.76
N ARG A 65 3.04 -4.65 18.05
CA ARG A 65 3.48 -3.61 17.07
C ARG A 65 4.15 -4.23 15.86
N ILE A 66 5.03 -5.21 16.06
CA ILE A 66 5.73 -5.92 14.98
C ILE A 66 4.72 -6.66 14.09
N VAL A 67 3.82 -7.43 14.69
CA VAL A 67 2.76 -8.15 13.95
C VAL A 67 1.90 -7.17 13.16
N ARG A 68 1.46 -6.07 13.79
CA ARG A 68 0.63 -5.06 13.12
C ARG A 68 1.34 -4.39 11.95
N VAL A 69 2.62 -4.06 12.09
CA VAL A 69 3.44 -3.55 10.97
C VAL A 69 3.49 -4.56 9.83
N ALA A 70 3.71 -5.85 10.13
CA ALA A 70 3.77 -6.90 9.12
C ALA A 70 2.45 -7.05 8.35
N GLU A 71 1.31 -7.05 9.05
CA GLU A 71 -0.03 -7.08 8.43
C GLU A 71 -0.25 -5.91 7.47
N LEU A 72 0.11 -4.69 7.90
CA LEU A 72 -0.07 -3.49 7.10
C LEU A 72 0.79 -3.50 5.83
N LEU A 73 2.03 -3.98 5.93
CA LEU A 73 2.95 -4.09 4.81
C LEU A 73 2.52 -5.19 3.82
N GLU A 74 1.94 -6.28 4.31
CA GLU A 74 1.41 -7.34 3.45
C GLU A 74 0.17 -6.89 2.67
N ASP A 75 -0.75 -6.17 3.33
CA ASP A 75 -1.88 -5.54 2.67
C ASP A 75 -1.41 -4.52 1.62
N PHE A 76 -0.42 -3.69 1.96
CA PHE A 76 0.19 -2.74 1.01
C PHE A 76 0.79 -3.46 -0.20
N ARG A 77 1.53 -4.56 -0.01
CA ARG A 77 2.08 -5.39 -1.10
C ARG A 77 0.99 -5.95 -2.01
N THR A 78 -0.13 -6.38 -1.43
CA THR A 78 -1.30 -6.85 -2.18
C THR A 78 -1.90 -5.72 -3.04
N LEU A 79 -2.05 -4.52 -2.48
CA LEU A 79 -2.55 -3.36 -3.21
C LEU A 79 -1.61 -2.95 -4.35
N GLN A 80 -0.29 -2.97 -4.13
CA GLN A 80 0.70 -2.71 -5.17
C GLN A 80 0.53 -3.63 -6.37
N TYR A 81 0.33 -4.93 -6.13
CA TYR A 81 0.12 -5.90 -7.19
C TYR A 81 -1.09 -5.51 -8.05
N TYR A 82 -2.22 -5.18 -7.43
CA TYR A 82 -3.44 -4.80 -8.16
C TYR A 82 -3.32 -3.45 -8.86
N ILE A 83 -2.60 -2.49 -8.28
CA ILE A 83 -2.36 -1.19 -8.92
C ILE A 83 -1.49 -1.36 -10.16
N ALA A 84 -0.41 -2.14 -10.05
CA ALA A 84 0.52 -2.38 -11.16
C ALA A 84 -0.09 -3.23 -12.28
N ALA A 85 -1.05 -4.11 -11.98
CA ALA A 85 -1.70 -4.97 -12.96
C ALA A 85 -2.76 -4.26 -13.81
N ALA A 86 -3.12 -3.01 -13.49
CA ALA A 86 -4.18 -2.31 -14.20
C ALA A 86 -3.76 -1.89 -15.62
N PRO A 87 -4.67 -1.95 -16.61
CA PRO A 87 -4.39 -1.46 -17.95
C PRO A 87 -4.25 0.06 -17.92
N ILE A 88 -3.19 0.58 -18.51
CA ILE A 88 -2.94 2.04 -18.60
C ILE A 88 -3.13 2.60 -20.02
N GLU A 89 -3.31 1.71 -21.01
CA GLU A 89 -3.51 2.06 -22.41
C GLU A 89 -4.83 1.49 -22.94
N PRO A 90 -5.65 2.32 -23.59
CA PRO A 90 -6.84 1.83 -24.30
C PRO A 90 -6.46 1.05 -25.55
N SER A 91 -7.29 0.08 -25.93
CA SER A 91 -7.16 -0.57 -27.23
C SER A 91 -7.46 0.36 -28.40
N ASN A 92 -8.25 1.42 -28.18
CA ASN A 92 -8.56 2.45 -29.17
C ASN A 92 -7.87 3.77 -28.79
N ALA A 93 -7.06 4.31 -29.70
CA ALA A 93 -6.35 5.57 -29.51
C ALA A 93 -7.28 6.77 -29.27
N ASP A 94 -8.51 6.75 -29.81
CA ASP A 94 -9.50 7.82 -29.60
C ASP A 94 -9.91 7.94 -28.12
N ASP A 95 -9.76 6.88 -27.33
CA ASP A 95 -10.09 6.89 -25.90
C ASP A 95 -8.93 7.35 -25.01
N TYR A 96 -7.74 7.58 -25.56
CA TYR A 96 -6.54 7.90 -24.78
C TYR A 96 -6.75 9.10 -23.85
N TYR A 97 -7.36 10.19 -24.35
CA TYR A 97 -7.57 11.43 -23.59
C TYR A 97 -8.89 11.47 -22.83
N THR A 98 -9.63 10.36 -22.78
CA THR A 98 -10.89 10.32 -22.04
C THR A 98 -10.64 10.20 -20.53
N GLU A 99 -11.62 10.64 -19.75
CA GLU A 99 -11.45 10.89 -18.31
C GLU A 99 -11.06 9.65 -17.52
N GLY A 100 -11.70 8.50 -17.76
CA GLY A 100 -11.35 7.26 -17.06
C GLY A 100 -9.94 6.75 -17.42
N TRP A 101 -9.55 6.81 -18.68
CA TRP A 101 -8.20 6.41 -19.10
C TRP A 101 -7.11 7.36 -18.56
N ALA A 102 -7.40 8.66 -18.50
CA ALA A 102 -6.53 9.62 -17.82
C ALA A 102 -6.40 9.33 -16.31
N ALA A 103 -7.52 9.01 -15.65
CA ALA A 103 -7.53 8.64 -14.23
C ALA A 103 -6.72 7.35 -13.95
N LEU A 104 -6.82 6.32 -14.80
CA LEU A 104 -6.02 5.09 -14.65
C LEU A 104 -4.52 5.34 -14.77
N ARG A 105 -4.10 6.13 -15.75
CA ARG A 105 -2.68 6.50 -15.87
C ARG A 105 -2.19 7.28 -14.67
N GLN A 106 -3.01 8.20 -14.16
CA GLN A 106 -2.68 8.92 -12.93
C GLN A 106 -2.54 7.95 -11.75
N CYS A 107 -3.43 6.95 -11.62
CA CYS A 107 -3.32 5.93 -10.57
C CYS A 107 -2.02 5.11 -10.69
N ALA A 108 -1.58 4.79 -11.91
CA ALA A 108 -0.31 4.10 -12.12
C ALA A 108 0.90 4.96 -11.72
N ILE A 109 0.89 6.26 -12.04
CA ILE A 109 1.93 7.21 -11.63
C ILE A 109 1.96 7.35 -10.10
N ASP A 110 0.79 7.58 -9.49
CA ASP A 110 0.65 7.72 -8.04
C ASP A 110 1.09 6.43 -7.33
N GLY A 111 0.75 5.27 -7.89
CA GLY A 111 1.17 3.95 -7.40
C GLY A 111 2.68 3.78 -7.37
N GLN A 112 3.37 4.18 -8.45
CA GLN A 112 4.84 4.19 -8.50
C GLN A 112 5.42 5.16 -7.47
N HIS A 113 4.85 6.36 -7.34
CA HIS A 113 5.32 7.34 -6.38
C HIS A 113 5.28 6.83 -4.93
N VAL A 114 4.23 6.11 -4.53
CA VAL A 114 4.12 5.51 -3.19
C VAL A 114 5.21 4.44 -2.94
N LEU A 115 5.75 3.80 -4.00
CA LEU A 115 6.90 2.89 -3.91
C LEU A 115 8.23 3.63 -3.73
N GLU A 116 8.44 4.67 -4.54
CA GLU A 116 9.67 5.46 -4.57
C GLU A 116 9.85 6.34 -3.34
N CYS A 117 8.74 6.72 -2.70
CA CYS A 117 8.76 7.51 -1.48
C CYS A 117 9.50 6.74 -0.38
N ALA A 118 10.71 7.22 -0.03
CA ALA A 118 11.54 6.58 0.98
C ALA A 118 10.89 6.68 2.37
N ALA A 119 10.96 5.57 3.12
CA ALA A 119 10.57 5.55 4.53
C ALA A 119 11.66 6.27 5.35
N ASP A 120 11.52 7.58 5.58
CA ASP A 120 12.29 8.21 6.66
C ASP A 120 11.59 7.95 8.00
N THR A 121 11.94 6.81 8.60
CA THR A 121 11.45 6.33 9.90
C THR A 121 12.42 6.65 11.03
N ARG A 122 13.37 7.57 10.82
CA ARG A 122 14.31 7.96 11.88
C ARG A 122 13.55 8.64 13.01
N VAL A 123 13.84 8.22 14.24
CA VAL A 123 13.39 8.90 15.46
C VAL A 123 14.61 9.40 16.24
N PRO A 124 14.54 10.61 16.83
CA PRO A 124 15.61 11.09 17.72
C PRO A 124 15.85 10.12 18.87
N THR A 125 17.10 10.06 19.36
CA THR A 125 17.46 9.21 20.50
C THR A 125 16.64 9.60 21.74
N THR A 126 15.91 8.64 22.28
CA THR A 126 15.10 8.84 23.49
C THR A 126 15.95 8.76 24.75
N SER A 127 15.56 9.48 25.81
CA SER A 127 16.25 9.44 27.11
C SER A 127 15.93 8.19 27.94
N GLY A 128 15.05 7.31 27.45
CA GLY A 128 14.52 6.14 28.16
C GLY A 128 15.31 4.84 27.98
N GLY A 129 16.46 4.89 27.32
CA GLY A 129 17.27 3.70 27.02
C GLY A 129 16.84 2.97 25.75
N GLU A 130 17.44 1.81 25.50
CA GLU A 130 17.29 1.03 24.25
C GLU A 130 15.85 0.58 23.99
N GLU A 131 15.08 0.30 25.03
CA GLU A 131 13.73 -0.22 24.88
C GLU A 131 12.71 0.86 24.46
N GLU A 132 12.75 2.03 25.12
CA GLU A 132 11.95 3.19 24.72
C GLU A 132 12.36 3.71 23.35
N GLN A 133 13.64 3.54 22.98
CA GLN A 133 14.13 3.78 21.63
C GLN A 133 13.48 2.81 20.62
N CYS A 134 13.49 1.50 20.88
CA CYS A 134 12.88 0.50 20.02
C CYS A 134 11.37 0.73 19.85
N LYS A 135 10.67 1.05 20.94
CA LYS A 135 9.25 1.43 20.90
C LYS A 135 9.00 2.66 20.03
N ALA A 136 9.82 3.70 20.16
CA ALA A 136 9.70 4.92 19.36
C ALA A 136 9.90 4.62 17.86
N GLU A 137 10.89 3.79 17.53
CA GLU A 137 11.16 3.33 16.16
C GLU A 137 9.98 2.52 15.59
N LEU A 138 9.46 1.56 16.36
CA LEU A 138 8.30 0.75 15.96
C LEU A 138 7.06 1.60 15.73
N LYS A 139 6.79 2.61 16.57
CA LYS A 139 5.65 3.52 16.36
C LYS A 139 5.80 4.35 15.08
N GLN A 140 7.02 4.77 14.75
CA GLN A 140 7.29 5.51 13.51
C GLN A 140 7.14 4.62 12.27
N VAL A 141 7.64 3.38 12.33
CA VAL A 141 7.45 2.39 11.25
C VAL A 141 5.97 2.03 11.09
N HIS A 142 5.23 1.88 12.19
CA HIS A 142 3.79 1.65 12.17
C HIS A 142 3.05 2.79 11.46
N LEU A 143 3.36 4.05 11.78
CA LEU A 143 2.81 5.20 11.08
C LEU A 143 3.10 5.17 9.58
N ASP A 144 4.33 4.85 9.19
CA ASP A 144 4.70 4.76 7.77
C ASP A 144 3.95 3.64 7.04
N ALA A 145 3.90 2.44 7.62
CA ALA A 145 3.21 1.28 7.05
C ALA A 145 1.71 1.54 6.88
N LEU A 146 1.06 2.10 7.90
CA LEU A 146 -0.36 2.45 7.84
C LEU A 146 -0.61 3.52 6.76
N ALA A 147 0.25 4.53 6.67
CA ALA A 147 0.13 5.60 5.69
C ALA A 147 0.29 5.09 4.24
N ARG A 148 1.25 4.19 4.00
CA ARG A 148 1.44 3.56 2.67
C ARG A 148 0.23 2.73 2.26
N ARG A 149 -0.28 1.88 3.17
CA ARG A 149 -1.50 1.10 2.93
C ARG A 149 -2.69 2.00 2.65
N HIS A 150 -2.85 3.09 3.41
CA HIS A 150 -3.92 4.07 3.24
C HIS A 150 -3.88 4.75 1.85
N GLU A 151 -2.73 5.30 1.45
CA GLU A 151 -2.62 5.96 0.15
C GLU A 151 -2.75 4.95 -1.01
N ALA A 152 -2.20 3.75 -0.87
CA ALA A 152 -2.39 2.67 -1.85
C ALA A 152 -3.87 2.27 -1.98
N GLN A 153 -4.60 2.17 -0.87
CA GLN A 153 -6.03 1.87 -0.89
C GLN A 153 -6.81 2.95 -1.65
N LYS A 154 -6.48 4.23 -1.42
CA LYS A 154 -7.09 5.34 -2.18
C LYS A 154 -6.82 5.24 -3.68
N ILE A 155 -5.56 4.99 -4.07
CA ILE A 155 -5.19 4.81 -5.48
C ILE A 155 -5.97 3.64 -6.08
N PHE A 156 -6.05 2.51 -5.36
CA PHE A 156 -6.78 1.33 -5.80
C PHE A 156 -8.28 1.60 -5.97
N LEU A 157 -8.92 2.35 -5.08
CA LEU A 157 -10.33 2.73 -5.21
C LEU A 157 -10.57 3.66 -6.41
N ARG A 158 -9.67 4.62 -6.65
CA ARG A 158 -9.72 5.51 -7.83
C ARG A 158 -9.56 4.72 -9.12
N GLN A 159 -8.65 3.74 -9.13
CA GLN A 159 -8.47 2.82 -10.24
C GLN A 159 -9.75 2.02 -10.51
N GLN A 160 -10.38 1.45 -9.48
CA GLN A 160 -11.63 0.71 -9.66
C GLN A 160 -12.77 1.58 -10.21
N ALA A 161 -12.88 2.83 -9.76
CA ALA A 161 -13.86 3.78 -10.31
C ALA A 161 -13.61 4.04 -11.80
N ALA A 162 -12.35 4.21 -12.19
CA ALA A 162 -11.99 4.39 -13.59
C ALA A 162 -12.22 3.12 -14.44
N GLN A 163 -11.98 1.93 -13.90
CA GLN A 163 -12.29 0.66 -14.57
C GLN A 163 -13.81 0.50 -14.80
N ARG A 164 -14.64 0.78 -13.80
CA ARG A 164 -16.11 0.80 -13.97
C ARG A 164 -16.55 1.81 -15.03
N TRP A 165 -15.94 2.99 -15.08
CA TRP A 165 -16.22 3.96 -16.13
C TRP A 165 -15.92 3.41 -17.54
N ILE A 166 -14.82 2.66 -17.71
CA ILE A 166 -14.48 2.01 -18.99
C ILE A 166 -15.56 1.00 -19.34
N GLU A 167 -15.95 0.13 -18.40
CA GLU A 167 -16.98 -0.87 -18.61
C GLU A 167 -18.32 -0.24 -19.04
N TRP A 168 -18.76 0.84 -18.38
CA TRP A 168 -19.99 1.53 -18.77
C TRP A 168 -19.89 2.22 -20.12
N ARG A 169 -18.75 2.84 -20.41
CA ARG A 169 -18.50 3.44 -21.71
C ARG A 169 -18.57 2.38 -22.82
N ASP A 170 -17.96 1.23 -22.62
CA ASP A 170 -17.99 0.12 -23.56
C ASP A 170 -19.41 -0.40 -23.77
N GLN A 171 -20.22 -0.48 -22.72
CA GLN A 171 -21.64 -0.84 -22.82
C GLN A 171 -22.46 0.17 -23.62
N VAL A 172 -22.17 1.47 -23.47
CA VAL A 172 -22.83 2.55 -24.22
C VAL A 172 -22.41 2.55 -25.70
N LEU A 173 -21.14 2.25 -25.98
CA LEU A 173 -20.59 2.26 -27.33
C LEU A 173 -20.87 0.97 -28.10
N GLN A 174 -20.92 -0.18 -27.42
CA GLN A 174 -21.07 -1.52 -28.01
C GLN A 174 -20.07 -1.79 -29.15
N GLY A 175 -18.82 -1.35 -28.98
CA GLY A 175 -17.77 -1.42 -30.00
C GLY A 175 -17.87 -0.36 -31.12
N GLY A 176 -18.91 0.49 -31.09
CA GLY A 176 -19.05 1.65 -31.95
C GLY A 176 -18.21 2.84 -31.49
N ARG A 177 -18.44 4.00 -32.13
CA ARG A 177 -17.77 5.27 -31.79
C ARG A 177 -18.71 6.27 -31.12
N PRO A 178 -18.19 7.25 -30.37
CA PRO A 178 -18.98 8.37 -29.88
C PRO A 178 -19.74 9.08 -31.02
N SER A 179 -21.02 9.34 -30.82
CA SER A 179 -21.91 9.96 -31.80
C SER A 179 -22.97 10.83 -31.10
N SER A 180 -23.78 11.56 -31.86
CA SER A 180 -24.88 12.35 -31.30
C SER A 180 -25.88 11.50 -30.52
N LYS A 181 -26.08 10.23 -30.92
CA LYS A 181 -27.07 9.31 -30.33
C LYS A 181 -26.71 8.87 -28.91
N ASN A 182 -25.41 8.70 -28.62
CA ASN A 182 -24.93 8.20 -27.32
C ASN A 182 -24.29 9.29 -26.45
N ARG A 183 -24.22 10.54 -26.94
CA ARG A 183 -23.61 11.68 -26.23
C ARG A 183 -24.12 11.86 -24.79
N ALA A 184 -25.44 11.78 -24.58
CA ALA A 184 -26.02 11.97 -23.25
C ALA A 184 -25.62 10.85 -22.28
N ALA A 185 -25.59 9.60 -22.75
CA ALA A 185 -25.17 8.45 -21.96
C ALA A 185 -23.67 8.50 -21.63
N LEU A 186 -22.82 8.87 -22.60
CA LEU A 186 -21.38 9.05 -22.35
C LEU A 186 -21.10 10.16 -21.32
N HIS A 187 -21.83 11.28 -21.40
CA HIS A 187 -21.74 12.33 -20.39
C HIS A 187 -22.18 11.85 -18.99
N ALA A 188 -23.19 10.97 -18.92
CA ALA A 188 -23.60 10.37 -17.66
C ALA A 188 -22.50 9.48 -17.06
N CYS A 189 -21.76 8.73 -17.88
CA CYS A 189 -20.58 7.99 -17.42
C CYS A 189 -19.55 8.94 -16.79
N ASP A 190 -19.21 10.03 -17.47
CA ASP A 190 -18.23 11.02 -16.95
C ASP A 190 -18.68 11.63 -15.62
N LEU A 191 -19.97 11.98 -15.50
CA LEU A 191 -20.53 12.51 -14.25
C LEU A 191 -20.47 11.48 -13.11
N GLN A 192 -20.77 10.22 -13.40
CA GLN A 192 -20.71 9.15 -12.43
C GLN A 192 -19.28 8.91 -11.94
N LEU A 193 -18.30 8.91 -12.85
CA LEU A 193 -16.88 8.81 -12.49
C LEU A 193 -16.46 9.95 -11.55
N ARG A 194 -16.79 11.20 -11.88
CA ARG A 194 -16.48 12.35 -11.01
C ARG A 194 -17.12 12.22 -9.64
N THR A 195 -18.36 11.73 -9.58
CA THR A 195 -19.09 11.51 -8.33
C THR A 195 -18.38 10.46 -7.47
N GLU A 196 -17.97 9.34 -8.05
CA GLU A 196 -17.21 8.31 -7.35
C GLU A 196 -15.85 8.81 -6.88
N LEU A 197 -15.09 9.48 -7.76
CA LEU A 197 -13.79 10.03 -7.39
C LEU A 197 -13.88 11.07 -6.28
N ALA A 198 -14.96 11.87 -6.25
CA ALA A 198 -15.21 12.85 -5.20
C ALA A 198 -15.61 12.21 -3.86
N ALA A 199 -16.24 11.03 -3.90
CA ALA A 199 -16.63 10.28 -2.70
C ALA A 199 -15.45 9.56 -2.03
N ILE A 200 -14.32 9.37 -2.72
CA ILE A 200 -13.12 8.75 -2.13
C ILE A 200 -12.37 9.79 -1.29
N THR A 201 -12.69 9.85 0.00
CA THR A 201 -12.05 10.76 0.96
C THR A 201 -11.03 10.03 1.86
N ASP A 202 -10.08 10.77 2.43
CA ASP A 202 -9.11 10.21 3.39
C ASP A 202 -9.79 9.59 4.62
N GLU A 203 -10.88 10.21 5.08
CA GLU A 203 -11.63 9.81 6.27
C GLU A 203 -12.41 8.52 6.03
N ASP A 204 -13.14 8.43 4.92
CA ASP A 204 -13.92 7.23 4.58
C ASP A 204 -12.98 6.04 4.36
N VAL A 205 -11.88 6.22 3.64
CA VAL A 205 -10.89 5.16 3.42
C VAL A 205 -10.26 4.69 4.72
N TYR A 206 -9.92 5.62 5.63
CA TYR A 206 -9.36 5.23 6.91
C TYR A 206 -10.37 4.41 7.73
N ASN A 207 -11.63 4.85 7.79
CA ASN A 207 -12.68 4.18 8.56
C ASN A 207 -13.03 2.80 7.98
N ASP A 208 -13.03 2.64 6.66
CA ASP A 208 -13.23 1.35 6.01
C ASP A 208 -12.09 0.37 6.32
N LEU A 209 -10.84 0.82 6.24
CA LEU A 209 -9.66 0.01 6.58
C LEU A 209 -9.67 -0.39 8.06
N LEU A 210 -9.98 0.54 8.95
CA LEU A 210 -10.08 0.27 10.39
C LEU A 210 -11.19 -0.75 10.70
N THR A 211 -12.36 -0.59 10.08
CA THR A 211 -13.49 -1.52 10.23
C THR A 211 -13.13 -2.91 9.72
N SER A 212 -12.44 -2.99 8.59
CA SER A 212 -11.90 -4.25 8.05
C SER A 212 -10.94 -4.90 9.04
N ASP A 213 -9.96 -4.17 9.56
CA ASP A 213 -8.98 -4.69 10.52
C ASP A 213 -9.64 -5.21 11.80
N MET A 214 -10.63 -4.49 12.33
CA MET A 214 -11.43 -4.94 13.48
C MET A 214 -12.21 -6.22 13.18
N THR A 215 -12.77 -6.32 11.97
CA THR A 215 -13.52 -7.50 11.52
C THR A 215 -12.60 -8.73 11.40
N PHE A 216 -11.35 -8.53 11.00
CA PHE A 216 -10.32 -9.58 10.96
C PHE A 216 -9.67 -9.87 12.33
N GLY A 217 -10.08 -9.17 13.40
CA GLY A 217 -9.53 -9.36 14.74
C GLY A 217 -8.09 -8.88 14.90
N ARG A 218 -7.63 -7.98 14.02
CA ARG A 218 -6.27 -7.42 14.05
C ARG A 218 -6.13 -6.43 15.20
N TRP A 219 -4.92 -6.29 15.73
CA TRP A 219 -4.64 -5.35 16.82
C TRP A 219 -4.57 -3.92 16.30
N THR A 220 -5.54 -3.09 16.68
CA THR A 220 -5.67 -1.68 16.24
C THR A 220 -5.50 -0.67 17.38
N GLY A 221 -5.18 -1.14 18.60
CA GLY A 221 -5.21 -0.33 19.82
C GLY A 221 -4.22 0.85 19.85
N GLU A 222 -3.16 0.80 19.04
CA GLU A 222 -2.21 1.89 18.88
C GLU A 222 -2.12 2.41 17.42
N ASP A 223 -3.14 2.15 16.61
CA ASP A 223 -3.15 2.64 15.23
C ASP A 223 -3.08 4.18 15.20
N PRO A 224 -2.17 4.77 14.40
CA PRO A 224 -2.09 6.21 14.26
C PRO A 224 -3.39 6.82 13.75
N SER A 225 -3.81 7.94 14.33
CA SER A 225 -5.04 8.66 13.93
C SER A 225 -5.04 9.08 12.45
N PRO A 226 -6.23 9.30 11.83
CA PRO A 226 -6.34 9.75 10.44
C PRO A 226 -5.52 11.03 10.17
N ARG A 227 -5.54 11.96 11.13
CA ARG A 227 -4.78 13.23 11.03
C ARG A 227 -3.26 13.01 11.02
N ALA A 228 -2.76 12.00 11.73
CA ALA A 228 -1.34 11.65 11.72
C ALA A 228 -0.94 11.06 10.37
N VAL A 229 -1.76 10.14 9.83
CA VAL A 229 -1.57 9.53 8.51
C VAL A 229 -1.55 10.60 7.41
N VAL A 230 -2.57 11.46 7.34
CA VAL A 230 -2.64 12.51 6.31
C VAL A 230 -1.47 13.49 6.42
N ARG A 231 -1.04 13.84 7.64
CA ARG A 231 0.14 14.69 7.84
C ARG A 231 1.41 14.00 7.34
N TRP A 232 1.56 12.71 7.63
CA TRP A 232 2.69 11.90 7.21
C TRP A 232 2.83 11.85 5.69
N LEU A 233 1.71 11.65 4.99
CA LEU A 233 1.65 11.64 3.52
C LEU A 233 1.96 13.02 2.93
N ARG A 234 1.39 14.10 3.49
CA ARG A 234 1.63 15.47 2.98
C ARG A 234 3.07 15.92 3.10
N ALA A 235 3.80 15.47 4.12
CA ALA A 235 5.22 15.78 4.27
C ALA A 235 6.11 15.14 3.20
N ARG A 236 5.54 14.28 2.35
CA ARG A 236 6.24 13.37 1.44
C ARG A 236 5.74 13.44 -0.01
N ARG A 237 4.88 14.40 -0.32
CA ARG A 237 4.42 14.73 -1.69
C ARG A 237 5.40 15.66 -2.39
#